data_AF-A0A328EN08-F1
#
_entry.id   AF-A0A328EN08-F1
#
_cell.length_a   1.000
_cell.length_b   1.000
_cell.length_c   1.000
_cell.angle_alpha   90.00
_cell.angle_beta   90.00
_cell.angle_gamma   90.00
#
_symmetry.space_group_name_H-M   'P 1'
#
loop_
_entity.id
_entity.type
_entity.pdbx_description
1 polymer ?
#
loop_
_entity_poly.entity_id
_entity_poly.type
_entity_poly.pdbx_seq_one_letter_code
_entity_poly.pdbx_strand_id
1 'polypeptide(L)'
;MPDKDLFQRTFARGWKKVYRLAKDDAGDDSEVGAACVAAVAKSLRETKGCPGFNEIAQIVTNINHDRRSQPLFAAGGVINFSKPLVSIRQVEEKYEQNRMTKIAARAARSLLARELMTRNGAELRQNLAEKICQDLIDHHFFGRGRNYLTEHRFGNFAEERKWEISVKEKLKASLSKLAANLVKDPNSTNIRAPGRKGVRKSTKELLDQPL
;
A
#
# COMPACT_ATOMS: atom_id res chain seq x y z
N MET A 1 -2.48 28.96 20.03
CA MET A 1 -2.80 28.01 18.93
C MET A 1 -2.59 26.57 19.40
N PRO A 2 -3.64 25.86 19.87
CA PRO A 2 -3.54 24.50 20.43
C PRO A 2 -3.77 23.35 19.41
N ASP A 3 -4.16 23.63 18.16
CA ASP A 3 -4.68 22.59 17.26
C ASP A 3 -3.60 21.72 16.58
N LYS A 4 -2.34 22.19 16.54
CA LYS A 4 -1.26 21.52 15.79
C LYS A 4 -0.82 20.19 16.43
N ASP A 5 -0.93 20.07 17.75
CA ASP A 5 -0.62 18.83 18.49
C ASP A 5 -1.75 17.81 18.42
N LEU A 6 -2.99 18.26 18.23
CA LEU A 6 -4.16 17.39 18.13
C LEU A 6 -4.11 16.55 16.85
N PHE A 7 -3.72 17.15 15.71
CA PHE A 7 -3.65 16.43 14.45
C PHE A 7 -2.61 15.30 14.47
N GLN A 8 -1.42 15.54 15.03
CA GLN A 8 -0.39 14.50 15.18
C GLN A 8 -0.85 13.33 16.08
N ARG A 9 -1.71 13.61 17.08
CA ARG A 9 -2.31 12.58 17.95
C ARG A 9 -3.29 11.66 17.21
N THR A 10 -3.86 12.10 16.08
CA THR A 10 -4.80 11.29 15.26
C THR A 10 -4.13 10.18 14.45
N PHE A 11 -2.81 10.27 14.23
CA PHE A 11 -2.05 9.22 13.54
C PHE A 11 -1.72 8.07 14.50
N ALA A 12 -1.90 6.85 14.00
CA ALA A 12 -1.45 5.65 14.72
C ALA A 12 0.06 5.73 15.01
N ARG A 13 0.50 5.12 16.12
CA ARG A 13 1.89 5.26 16.63
C ARG A 13 2.96 4.94 15.58
N GLY A 14 2.73 3.97 14.70
CA GLY A 14 3.65 3.63 13.60
C GLY A 14 3.79 4.71 12.52
N TRP A 15 2.76 5.54 12.33
CA TRP A 15 2.66 6.54 11.26
C TRP A 15 3.08 7.94 11.68
N LYS A 16 3.18 8.22 12.99
CA LYS A 16 3.62 9.52 13.52
C LYS A 16 4.98 9.97 12.98
N LYS A 17 5.91 9.02 12.76
CA LYS A 17 7.23 9.31 12.20
C LYS A 17 7.15 9.76 10.74
N VAL A 18 6.29 9.13 9.94
CA VAL A 18 6.05 9.50 8.54
C VAL A 18 5.57 10.94 8.47
N TYR A 19 4.55 11.26 9.28
CA TYR A 19 3.99 12.60 9.35
C TYR A 19 5.02 13.66 9.76
N ARG A 20 5.82 13.39 10.80
CA ARG A 20 6.86 14.32 11.25
C ARG A 20 7.89 14.62 10.14
N LEU A 21 8.39 13.57 9.46
CA LEU A 21 9.35 13.74 8.36
C LEU A 21 8.75 14.52 7.17
N ALA A 22 7.47 14.32 6.88
CA ALA A 22 6.80 15.00 5.78
C ALA A 22 6.44 16.46 6.09
N LYS A 23 6.28 16.82 7.37
CA LYS A 23 5.90 18.16 7.82
C LYS A 23 7.10 19.11 7.93
N ASP A 24 8.16 18.67 8.59
CA ASP A 24 9.20 19.59 9.08
C ASP A 24 10.30 19.89 8.04
N ASP A 25 10.06 19.54 6.76
CA ASP A 25 11.05 19.53 5.65
C ASP A 25 12.38 18.83 5.98
N ALA A 26 12.38 18.05 7.06
CA ALA A 26 13.56 17.46 7.67
C ALA A 26 13.98 16.13 7.05
N GLY A 27 13.15 15.54 6.18
CA GLY A 27 13.44 14.28 5.50
C GLY A 27 13.30 14.41 3.99
N ASP A 28 14.33 14.00 3.25
CA ASP A 28 14.21 13.73 1.82
C ASP A 28 13.08 12.69 1.58
N ASP A 29 12.47 12.72 0.40
CA ASP A 29 11.39 11.80 0.00
C ASP A 29 11.77 10.33 0.23
N SER A 30 13.06 10.00 0.10
CA SER A 30 13.60 8.66 0.38
C SER A 30 13.40 8.26 1.85
N GLU A 31 13.60 9.19 2.78
CA GLU A 31 13.38 8.94 4.20
C GLU A 31 11.91 8.80 4.56
N VAL A 32 11.06 9.63 3.96
CA VAL A 32 9.61 9.54 4.09
C VAL A 32 9.14 8.19 3.55
N GLY A 33 9.61 7.78 2.37
CA GLY A 33 9.32 6.47 1.77
C GLY A 33 9.76 5.30 2.65
N ALA A 34 10.98 5.35 3.20
CA ALA A 34 11.46 4.32 4.12
C ALA A 34 10.62 4.26 5.42
N ALA A 35 10.20 5.41 5.95
CA ALA A 35 9.31 5.48 7.09
C ALA A 35 7.92 4.90 6.79
N CYS A 36 7.36 5.17 5.59
CA CYS A 36 6.11 4.56 5.13
C CYS A 36 6.22 3.04 5.12
N VAL A 37 7.28 2.48 4.51
CA VAL A 37 7.47 1.03 4.44
C VAL A 37 7.58 0.40 5.83
N ALA A 38 8.30 1.05 6.75
CA ALA A 38 8.40 0.61 8.14
C ALA A 38 7.04 0.67 8.87
N ALA A 39 6.26 1.72 8.63
CA ALA A 39 4.93 1.87 9.19
C ALA A 39 3.97 0.81 8.66
N VAL A 40 3.98 0.49 7.37
CA VAL A 40 3.18 -0.59 6.78
C VAL A 40 3.55 -1.95 7.39
N ALA A 41 4.83 -2.30 7.43
CA ALA A 41 5.28 -3.56 8.03
C ALA A 41 4.87 -3.68 9.52
N LYS A 42 4.88 -2.56 10.24
CA LYS A 42 4.40 -2.51 11.63
C LYS A 42 2.88 -2.66 11.71
N SER A 43 2.13 -1.96 10.88
CA SER A 43 0.67 -2.08 10.85
C SER A 43 0.21 -3.48 10.50
N LEU A 44 0.85 -4.14 9.52
CA LEU A 44 0.59 -5.54 9.18
C LEU A 44 0.84 -6.47 10.37
N ARG A 45 1.93 -6.27 11.14
CA ARG A 45 2.18 -7.05 12.35
C ARG A 45 1.15 -6.81 13.45
N GLU A 46 0.83 -5.54 13.73
CA GLU A 46 -0.12 -5.15 14.78
C GLU A 46 -1.52 -5.71 14.53
N THR A 47 -1.93 -5.82 13.26
CA THR A 47 -3.24 -6.40 12.89
C THR A 47 -3.20 -7.90 12.61
N LYS A 48 -2.08 -8.59 12.88
CA LYS A 48 -1.88 -10.01 12.55
C LYS A 48 -2.12 -10.33 11.07
N GLY A 49 -1.68 -9.41 10.22
CA GLY A 49 -1.72 -9.51 8.77
C GLY A 49 -3.10 -9.34 8.17
N CYS A 50 -3.34 -10.08 7.09
CA CYS A 50 -4.59 -10.10 6.34
C CYS A 50 -5.06 -11.55 6.20
N PRO A 51 -5.86 -12.07 7.16
CA PRO A 51 -6.27 -13.48 7.14
C PRO A 51 -7.08 -13.83 5.89
N GLY A 52 -7.91 -12.90 5.40
CA GLY A 52 -8.68 -13.08 4.16
C GLY A 52 -7.85 -12.98 2.87
N PHE A 53 -6.54 -12.71 2.95
CA PHE A 53 -5.71 -12.48 1.76
C PHE A 53 -5.70 -13.68 0.81
N ASN A 54 -5.53 -14.90 1.33
CA ASN A 54 -5.45 -16.10 0.50
C ASN A 54 -6.75 -16.38 -0.26
N GLU A 55 -7.89 -16.24 0.43
CA GLU A 55 -9.22 -16.43 -0.17
C GLU A 55 -9.47 -15.38 -1.27
N ILE A 56 -9.16 -14.10 -1.00
CA ILE A 56 -9.30 -13.01 -1.98
C ILE A 56 -8.35 -13.22 -3.18
N ALA A 57 -7.09 -13.56 -2.92
CA ALA A 57 -6.10 -13.81 -3.97
C ALA A 57 -6.50 -14.99 -4.87
N GLN A 58 -7.07 -16.05 -4.29
CA GLN A 58 -7.57 -17.19 -5.05
C GLN A 58 -8.75 -16.78 -5.94
N ILE A 59 -9.72 -16.02 -5.42
CA ILE A 59 -10.85 -15.50 -6.21
C ILE A 59 -10.32 -14.70 -7.41
N VAL A 60 -9.39 -13.77 -7.19
CA VAL A 60 -8.80 -12.94 -8.25
C VAL A 60 -8.04 -13.78 -9.28
N THR A 61 -7.31 -14.80 -8.85
CA THR A 61 -6.50 -15.66 -9.74
C THR A 61 -7.39 -16.56 -10.61
N ASN A 62 -8.44 -17.14 -10.03
CA ASN A 62 -9.37 -18.03 -10.74
C ASN A 62 -10.07 -17.33 -11.92
N ILE A 63 -10.46 -16.07 -11.75
CA ILE A 63 -11.09 -15.26 -12.82
C ILE A 63 -10.17 -15.12 -14.03
N ASN A 64 -8.87 -14.96 -13.80
CA ASN A 64 -7.91 -14.84 -14.89
C ASN A 64 -7.66 -16.19 -15.58
N HIS A 65 -7.69 -17.28 -14.83
CA HIS A 65 -7.64 -18.62 -15.41
C HIS A 65 -8.87 -18.86 -16.30
N ASP A 66 -10.08 -18.58 -15.80
CA ASP A 66 -11.33 -18.72 -16.54
C ASP A 66 -11.32 -17.88 -17.83
N ARG A 67 -10.78 -16.66 -17.75
CA ARG A 67 -10.58 -15.76 -18.90
C ARG A 67 -9.63 -16.32 -19.95
N ARG A 68 -8.54 -16.97 -19.56
CA ARG A 68 -7.57 -17.58 -20.50
C ARG A 68 -8.13 -18.82 -21.19
N SER A 69 -8.98 -19.57 -20.50
CA SER A 69 -9.60 -20.79 -21.05
C SER A 69 -10.76 -20.54 -22.00
N GLN A 70 -11.31 -19.32 -22.05
CA GLN A 70 -12.41 -19.00 -22.96
C GLN A 70 -11.88 -18.61 -24.36
N PRO A 71 -12.31 -19.29 -25.43
CA PRO A 71 -11.89 -18.97 -26.78
C PRO A 71 -12.36 -17.57 -27.19
N LEU A 72 -11.47 -16.81 -27.84
CA LEU A 72 -11.65 -15.40 -28.25
C LEU A 72 -12.92 -15.12 -29.08
N PHE A 73 -13.56 -16.15 -29.63
CA PHE A 73 -14.72 -16.06 -30.53
C PHE A 73 -15.99 -16.70 -29.96
N ALA A 74 -16.05 -17.04 -28.66
CA ALA A 74 -17.31 -17.45 -28.05
C ALA A 74 -18.27 -16.25 -28.00
N ALA A 75 -19.21 -16.21 -28.95
CA ALA A 75 -20.30 -15.26 -29.00
C ALA A 75 -21.08 -15.34 -27.67
N GLY A 76 -20.87 -14.34 -26.79
CA GLY A 76 -21.47 -14.27 -25.45
C GLY A 76 -20.49 -14.29 -24.27
N GLY A 77 -19.16 -14.34 -24.50
CA GLY A 77 -18.12 -14.39 -23.47
C GLY A 77 -17.92 -13.12 -22.62
N VAL A 78 -18.98 -12.55 -22.06
CA VAL A 78 -18.87 -11.53 -21.01
C VAL A 78 -18.51 -12.26 -19.73
N ILE A 79 -17.25 -12.11 -19.28
CA ILE A 79 -16.84 -12.59 -17.96
C ILE A 79 -17.77 -11.95 -16.93
N ASN A 80 -18.57 -12.77 -16.26
CA ASN A 80 -19.51 -12.28 -15.27
C ASN A 80 -18.79 -11.96 -13.97
N PHE A 81 -18.37 -10.70 -13.80
CA PHE A 81 -17.68 -10.22 -12.59
C PHE A 81 -18.59 -10.15 -11.35
N SER A 82 -19.91 -10.30 -11.48
CA SER A 82 -20.81 -10.28 -10.33
C SER A 82 -20.49 -11.39 -9.31
N LYS A 83 -20.20 -12.61 -9.79
CA LYS A 83 -19.87 -13.75 -8.93
C LYS A 83 -18.60 -13.50 -8.10
N PRO A 84 -17.45 -13.13 -8.70
CA PRO A 84 -16.27 -12.69 -7.95
C PRO A 84 -16.49 -11.59 -6.91
N LEU A 85 -17.27 -10.57 -7.26
CA LEU A 85 -17.52 -9.45 -6.36
C LEU A 85 -18.34 -9.87 -5.14
N VAL A 86 -19.32 -10.77 -5.34
CA VAL A 86 -20.09 -11.40 -4.26
C VAL A 86 -19.18 -12.26 -3.38
N SER A 87 -18.30 -13.09 -3.97
CA SER A 87 -17.36 -13.91 -3.19
C SER A 87 -16.38 -13.05 -2.38
N ILE A 88 -15.86 -11.96 -2.93
CA ILE A 88 -15.02 -11.02 -2.18
C ILE A 88 -15.79 -10.41 -1.01
N ARG A 89 -17.07 -10.07 -1.21
CA ARG A 89 -17.94 -9.56 -0.15
C ARG A 89 -18.18 -10.59 0.96
N GLN A 90 -18.39 -11.86 0.61
CA GLN A 90 -18.52 -12.94 1.60
C GLN A 90 -17.26 -13.10 2.44
N VAL A 91 -16.07 -12.97 1.84
CA VAL A 91 -14.81 -12.98 2.60
C VAL A 91 -14.72 -11.75 3.53
N GLU A 92 -15.16 -10.58 3.06
CA GLU A 92 -15.22 -9.36 3.89
C GLU A 92 -16.16 -9.53 5.09
N GLU A 93 -17.33 -10.15 4.91
CA GLU A 93 -18.31 -10.45 5.96
C GLU A 93 -17.77 -11.51 6.94
N LYS A 94 -17.11 -12.57 6.44
CA LYS A 94 -16.47 -13.59 7.28
C LYS A 94 -15.41 -13.03 8.22
N TYR A 95 -14.67 -12.02 7.78
CA TYR A 95 -13.63 -11.35 8.56
C TYR A 95 -13.99 -9.90 8.91
N GLU A 96 -15.27 -9.61 9.19
CA GLU A 96 -15.81 -8.25 9.32
C GLU A 96 -15.03 -7.35 10.29
N GLN A 97 -14.52 -7.92 11.37
CA GLN A 97 -13.76 -7.20 12.40
C GLN A 97 -12.32 -6.87 11.97
N ASN A 98 -11.82 -7.46 10.90
CA ASN A 98 -10.46 -7.24 10.42
C ASN A 98 -10.40 -6.14 9.34
N ARG A 99 -9.88 -4.98 9.74
CA ARG A 99 -9.69 -3.82 8.85
C ARG A 99 -8.79 -4.11 7.65
N MET A 100 -7.77 -4.96 7.79
CA MET A 100 -6.88 -5.30 6.68
C MET A 100 -7.60 -6.10 5.61
N THR A 101 -8.51 -7.00 6.00
CA THR A 101 -9.33 -7.73 5.03
C THR A 101 -10.25 -6.79 4.23
N LYS A 102 -10.82 -5.75 4.87
CA LYS A 102 -11.62 -4.73 4.16
C LYS A 102 -10.79 -3.95 3.14
N ILE A 103 -9.55 -3.58 3.50
CA ILE A 103 -8.61 -2.93 2.59
C ILE A 103 -8.24 -3.88 1.44
N ALA A 104 -7.98 -5.16 1.72
CA ALA A 104 -7.70 -6.17 0.71
C ALA A 104 -8.88 -6.40 -0.25
N ALA A 105 -10.11 -6.43 0.27
CA ALA A 105 -11.32 -6.54 -0.55
C ALA A 105 -11.46 -5.33 -1.50
N ARG A 106 -11.25 -4.11 -1.00
CA ARG A 106 -11.23 -2.90 -1.82
C ARG A 106 -10.12 -2.92 -2.88
N ALA A 107 -8.91 -3.34 -2.51
CA ALA A 107 -7.78 -3.50 -3.41
C ALA A 107 -8.09 -4.50 -4.53
N ALA A 108 -8.69 -5.65 -4.18
CA ALA A 108 -9.10 -6.67 -5.14
C ALA A 108 -10.17 -6.16 -6.12
N ARG A 109 -11.20 -5.46 -5.63
CA ARG A 109 -12.23 -4.84 -6.49
C ARG A 109 -11.61 -3.85 -7.48
N SER A 110 -10.69 -3.00 -7.01
CA SER A 110 -9.97 -2.05 -7.86
C SER A 110 -9.10 -2.75 -8.90
N LEU A 111 -8.48 -3.88 -8.54
CA LEU A 111 -7.63 -4.66 -9.42
C LEU A 111 -8.47 -5.35 -10.51
N LEU A 112 -9.60 -5.96 -10.15
CA LEU A 112 -10.53 -6.56 -11.12
C LEU A 112 -11.09 -5.52 -12.12
N ALA A 113 -11.41 -4.32 -11.64
CA ALA A 113 -11.84 -3.22 -12.51
C ALA A 113 -10.76 -2.79 -13.53
N ARG A 114 -9.48 -2.93 -13.19
CA ARG A 114 -8.35 -2.61 -14.07
C ARG A 114 -8.01 -3.75 -15.02
N GLU A 115 -8.09 -4.99 -14.56
CA GLU A 115 -7.90 -6.21 -15.38
C GLU A 115 -9.00 -6.35 -16.45
N LEU A 116 -10.20 -5.83 -16.19
CA LEU A 116 -11.22 -5.64 -17.24
C LEU A 116 -10.67 -4.89 -18.46
N MET A 117 -9.81 -3.89 -18.22
CA MET A 117 -9.24 -3.02 -19.25
C MET A 117 -7.91 -3.53 -19.82
N THR A 118 -7.22 -4.46 -19.14
CA THR A 118 -5.87 -4.89 -19.51
C THR A 118 -5.78 -6.42 -19.57
N ARG A 119 -5.23 -6.98 -20.66
CA ARG A 119 -5.10 -8.44 -20.87
C ARG A 119 -3.74 -8.98 -20.39
N ASN A 120 -3.15 -8.42 -19.34
CA ASN A 120 -1.81 -8.82 -18.92
C ASN A 120 -1.86 -9.93 -17.87
N GLY A 121 -1.25 -11.06 -18.22
CA GLY A 121 -1.22 -12.28 -17.42
C GLY A 121 -0.28 -12.28 -16.21
N ALA A 122 0.08 -11.12 -15.67
CA ALA A 122 1.07 -10.98 -14.61
C ALA A 122 0.60 -11.56 -13.26
N GLU A 123 1.53 -11.72 -12.31
CA GLU A 123 1.36 -12.28 -10.97
C GLU A 123 0.29 -11.52 -10.14
N LEU A 124 -1.00 -11.81 -10.36
CA LEU A 124 -2.13 -11.11 -9.75
C LEU A 124 -2.07 -11.09 -8.22
N ARG A 125 -1.55 -12.15 -7.62
CA ARG A 125 -1.37 -12.25 -6.17
C ARG A 125 -0.33 -11.24 -5.65
N GLN A 126 0.75 -11.05 -6.39
CA GLN A 126 1.77 -10.04 -6.09
C GLN A 126 1.20 -8.63 -6.31
N ASN A 127 0.52 -8.40 -7.43
CA ASN A 127 -0.15 -7.12 -7.71
C ASN A 127 -1.18 -6.74 -6.64
N LEU A 128 -1.96 -7.72 -6.16
CA LEU A 128 -2.90 -7.53 -5.06
C LEU A 128 -2.18 -7.15 -3.77
N ALA A 129 -1.11 -7.87 -3.41
CA ALA A 129 -0.33 -7.57 -2.21
C ALA A 129 0.33 -6.17 -2.27
N GLU A 130 0.84 -5.78 -3.42
CA GLU A 130 1.38 -4.44 -3.65
C GLU A 130 0.29 -3.37 -3.52
N LYS A 131 -0.88 -3.62 -4.09
CA LYS A 131 -2.02 -2.71 -4.00
C LYS A 131 -2.51 -2.55 -2.56
N ILE A 132 -2.55 -3.63 -1.78
CA ILE A 132 -2.86 -3.58 -0.34
C ILE A 132 -1.87 -2.67 0.39
N CYS A 133 -0.57 -2.83 0.15
CA CYS A 133 0.45 -2.01 0.79
C CYS A 133 0.33 -0.53 0.41
N GLN A 134 0.02 -0.23 -0.86
CA GLN A 134 -0.24 1.14 -1.32
C GLN A 134 -1.48 1.74 -0.68
N ASP A 135 -2.60 1.01 -0.68
CA ASP A 135 -3.86 1.47 -0.10
C ASP A 135 -3.73 1.69 1.41
N LEU A 136 -2.85 0.95 2.10
CA LEU A 136 -2.52 1.20 3.50
C LEU A 136 -1.80 2.53 3.72
N ILE A 137 -0.85 2.88 2.86
CA ILE A 137 -0.16 4.18 2.91
C ILE A 137 -1.16 5.30 2.65
N ASP A 138 -2.02 5.13 1.66
CA ASP A 138 -3.03 6.13 1.32
C ASP A 138 -4.03 6.30 2.46
N HIS A 139 -4.49 5.20 3.05
CA HIS A 139 -5.47 5.22 4.13
C HIS A 139 -4.93 5.83 5.43
N HIS A 140 -3.69 5.50 5.80
CA HIS A 140 -3.11 5.95 7.07
C HIS A 140 -2.37 7.29 6.98
N PHE A 141 -1.85 7.64 5.82
CA PHE A 141 -1.02 8.83 5.64
C PHE A 141 -1.60 9.80 4.61
N PHE A 142 -1.45 9.55 3.29
CA PHE A 142 -1.77 10.56 2.28
C PHE A 142 -3.24 11.03 2.34
N GLY A 143 -4.19 10.12 2.52
CA GLY A 143 -5.61 10.45 2.63
C GLY A 143 -5.98 11.27 3.87
N ARG A 144 -5.18 11.20 4.94
CA ARG A 144 -5.40 11.99 6.17
C ARG A 144 -4.59 13.29 6.16
N GLY A 145 -3.32 13.20 5.77
CA GLY A 145 -2.36 14.27 5.82
C GLY A 145 -2.48 15.29 4.69
N ARG A 146 -3.16 14.96 3.58
CA ARG A 146 -3.21 15.81 2.38
C ARG A 146 -3.60 17.26 2.66
N ASN A 147 -4.77 17.50 3.26
CA ASN A 147 -5.24 18.87 3.50
C ASN A 147 -4.23 19.67 4.33
N TYR A 148 -3.67 19.04 5.36
CA TYR A 148 -2.67 19.66 6.22
C TYR A 148 -1.38 19.98 5.46
N LEU A 149 -0.84 19.01 4.71
CA LEU A 149 0.39 19.18 3.93
C LEU A 149 0.21 20.22 2.82
N THR A 150 -0.95 20.25 2.18
CA THR A 150 -1.30 21.28 1.20
C THR A 150 -1.27 22.67 1.84
N GLU A 151 -1.95 22.87 2.96
CA GLU A 151 -2.06 24.19 3.60
C GLU A 151 -0.73 24.67 4.19
N HIS A 152 0.09 23.75 4.73
CA HIS A 152 1.25 24.12 5.55
C HIS A 152 2.61 23.95 4.87
N ARG A 153 2.70 23.19 3.78
CA ARG A 153 3.97 22.91 3.09
C ARG A 153 3.95 23.25 1.61
N PHE A 154 2.95 22.78 0.88
CA PHE A 154 2.94 22.86 -0.59
C PHE A 154 2.13 24.03 -1.15
N GLY A 155 1.34 24.72 -0.33
CA GLY A 155 0.47 25.83 -0.72
C GLY A 155 -0.73 25.43 -1.60
N ASN A 156 -0.60 24.39 -2.44
CA ASN A 156 -1.65 23.92 -3.34
C ASN A 156 -1.66 22.40 -3.52
N PHE A 157 -2.80 21.88 -3.99
CA PHE A 157 -3.01 20.44 -4.19
C PHE A 157 -2.16 19.86 -5.33
N ALA A 158 -1.78 20.65 -6.33
CA ALA A 158 -1.02 20.15 -7.47
C ALA A 158 0.42 19.82 -7.08
N GLU A 159 1.05 20.65 -6.25
CA GLU A 159 2.38 20.44 -5.71
C GLU A 159 2.42 19.27 -4.71
N GLU A 160 1.45 19.19 -3.80
CA GLU A 160 1.31 18.03 -2.90
C GLU A 160 1.17 16.72 -3.69
N ARG A 161 0.38 16.74 -4.77
CA ARG A 161 0.18 15.57 -5.62
C ARG A 161 1.44 15.16 -6.37
N LYS A 162 2.22 16.12 -6.90
CA LYS A 162 3.52 15.85 -7.54
C LYS A 162 4.49 15.22 -6.54
N TRP A 163 4.55 15.76 -5.33
CA TRP A 163 5.36 15.19 -4.25
C TRP A 163 4.90 13.78 -3.87
N GLU A 164 3.61 13.55 -3.67
CA GLU A 164 3.05 12.22 -3.39
C GLU A 164 3.47 11.20 -4.47
N ILE A 165 3.39 11.58 -5.75
CA ILE A 165 3.81 10.73 -6.88
C ILE A 165 5.31 10.41 -6.77
N SER A 166 6.16 11.42 -6.58
CA SER A 166 7.62 11.24 -6.40
C SER A 166 7.95 10.28 -5.26
N VAL A 167 7.34 10.49 -4.09
CA VAL A 167 7.50 9.61 -2.93
C VAL A 167 7.05 8.20 -3.29
N LYS A 168 5.87 8.04 -3.90
CA LYS A 168 5.31 6.74 -4.32
C LYS A 168 6.20 5.98 -5.31
N GLU A 169 6.87 6.69 -6.21
CA GLU A 169 7.83 6.08 -7.14
C GLU A 169 9.05 5.53 -6.42
N LYS A 170 9.65 6.31 -5.51
CA LYS A 170 10.82 5.89 -4.72
C LYS A 170 10.55 4.66 -3.86
N LEU A 171 9.30 4.45 -3.42
CA LEU A 171 8.90 3.32 -2.59
C LEU A 171 8.46 2.06 -3.36
N LYS A 172 8.24 2.11 -4.69
CA LYS A 172 7.80 0.95 -5.50
C LYS A 172 8.62 -0.32 -5.24
N ALA A 173 9.96 -0.22 -5.30
CA ALA A 173 10.83 -1.38 -5.13
C ALA A 173 10.78 -1.97 -3.70
N SER A 174 10.69 -1.11 -2.68
CA SER A 174 10.61 -1.56 -1.28
C SER A 174 9.23 -2.14 -0.95
N LEU A 175 8.17 -1.56 -1.51
CA LEU A 175 6.81 -2.10 -1.41
C LEU A 175 6.68 -3.45 -2.10
N SER A 176 7.27 -3.63 -3.28
CA SER A 176 7.25 -4.92 -3.99
C SER A 176 7.87 -6.04 -3.15
N LYS A 177 9.00 -5.76 -2.48
CA LYS A 177 9.61 -6.70 -1.52
C LYS A 177 8.70 -6.99 -0.32
N LEU A 178 8.06 -5.96 0.23
CA LEU A 178 7.13 -6.13 1.35
C LEU A 178 5.91 -6.96 0.94
N ALA A 179 5.37 -6.71 -0.26
CA ALA A 179 4.29 -7.47 -0.85
C ALA A 179 4.68 -8.93 -1.08
N ALA A 180 5.88 -9.22 -1.57
CA ALA A 180 6.37 -10.58 -1.72
C ALA A 180 6.44 -11.32 -0.36
N ASN A 181 6.79 -10.60 0.72
CA ASN A 181 6.74 -11.17 2.07
C ASN A 181 5.30 -11.41 2.55
N LEU A 182 4.35 -10.52 2.23
CA LEU A 182 2.93 -10.71 2.54
C LEU A 182 2.34 -11.91 1.80
N VAL A 183 2.77 -12.15 0.56
CA VAL A 183 2.35 -13.33 -0.22
C VAL A 183 2.83 -14.62 0.45
N LYS A 184 4.05 -14.63 1.01
CA LYS A 184 4.64 -15.78 1.70
C LYS A 184 4.09 -15.99 3.11
N ASP A 185 3.83 -14.91 3.85
CA ASP A 185 3.29 -14.92 5.21
C ASP A 185 2.08 -13.99 5.36
N PRO A 186 0.87 -14.44 4.98
CA PRO A 186 -0.35 -13.63 5.03
C PRO A 186 -0.76 -13.19 6.44
N ASN A 187 -0.37 -13.97 7.47
CA ASN A 187 -0.62 -13.64 8.88
C ASN A 187 0.39 -12.61 9.42
N SER A 188 1.41 -12.30 8.63
CA SER A 188 2.36 -11.22 8.86
C SER A 188 3.08 -11.27 10.21
N THR A 189 3.21 -12.45 10.82
CA THR A 189 3.83 -12.59 12.15
C THR A 189 5.32 -12.22 12.10
N ASN A 190 5.98 -12.51 10.97
CA ASN A 190 7.41 -12.29 10.80
C ASN A 190 7.78 -11.22 9.77
N ILE A 191 6.80 -10.48 9.24
CA ILE A 191 7.08 -9.45 8.23
C ILE A 191 7.92 -8.33 8.83
N ARG A 192 9.13 -8.16 8.30
CA ARG A 192 10.03 -7.06 8.61
C ARG A 192 10.08 -6.08 7.45
N ALA A 193 10.27 -4.81 7.78
CA ALA A 193 10.56 -3.80 6.78
C ALA A 193 11.90 -4.16 6.08
N PRO A 194 12.00 -4.07 4.75
CA PRO A 194 13.26 -4.25 4.06
C PRO A 194 14.29 -3.25 4.58
N GLY A 195 15.54 -3.71 4.69
CA GLY A 195 16.66 -2.87 5.12
C GLY A 195 16.78 -1.63 4.24
N ARG A 196 17.10 -0.48 4.85
CA ARG A 196 17.36 0.76 4.12
C ARG A 196 18.49 0.52 3.12
N LYS A 197 18.29 0.90 1.86
CA LYS A 197 19.40 1.15 0.94
C LYS A 197 20.07 2.47 1.35
N GLY A 198 20.77 2.46 2.48
CA GLY A 198 21.68 3.56 2.77
C GLY A 198 22.82 3.50 1.76
N VAL A 199 23.13 4.62 1.12
CA VAL A 199 24.48 4.81 0.57
C VAL A 199 25.40 4.68 1.79
N ARG A 200 26.23 3.63 1.83
CA ARG A 200 27.25 3.51 2.88
C ARG A 200 28.20 4.68 2.69
N LYS A 201 27.98 5.76 3.43
CA LYS A 201 28.94 6.86 3.49
C LYS A 201 30.20 6.33 4.14
N SER A 202 31.34 6.57 3.52
CA SER A 202 32.62 6.20 4.12
C SER A 202 32.83 7.01 5.40
N THR A 203 33.63 6.49 6.34
CA THR A 203 33.94 7.19 7.61
C THR A 203 34.51 8.59 7.34
N LYS A 204 35.20 8.77 6.21
CA LYS A 204 35.77 10.05 5.76
C LYS A 204 34.68 11.07 5.42
N GLU A 205 33.65 10.67 4.69
CA GLU A 205 32.52 11.55 4.34
C GLU A 205 31.68 12.00 5.54
N LEU A 206 31.71 11.26 6.64
CA LEU A 206 31.03 11.63 7.89
C LEU A 206 31.84 12.62 8.74
N LEU A 207 33.16 12.65 8.57
CA LEU A 207 34.07 13.54 9.30
C LEU A 207 34.26 14.90 8.60
N ASP A 208 34.05 14.97 7.28
CA ASP A 208 34.21 16.20 6.48
C ASP A 208 32.93 17.05 6.38
N GLN A 209 31.87 16.76 7.15
CA GLN A 209 30.68 17.62 7.22
C GLN A 209 30.90 18.71 8.29
N PRO A 210 30.89 20.01 7.93
CA PRO A 210 30.93 21.08 8.92
C PRO A 210 29.70 20.97 9.84
N LEU A 211 29.94 21.13 11.14
CA LEU A 211 28.92 21.12 12.21
C LEU A 211 27.87 22.21 12.01
#